data_AF-A0A5P1RA17-F1
#
_entry.id   AF-A0A5P1RA17-F1
#
_cell.length_a   1.000
_cell.length_b   1.000
_cell.length_c   1.000
_cell.angle_alpha   90.00
_cell.angle_beta   90.00
_cell.angle_gamma   90.00
#
_symmetry.space_group_name_H-M   'P 1'
#
loop_
_entity.id
_entity.type
_entity.pdbx_description
1 polymer ?
#
loop_
_entity_poly.entity_id
_entity_poly.type
_entity_poly.pdbx_seq_one_letter_code
_entity_poly.pdbx_strand_id
1 'polypeptide(L)'
;MTLQDGNSLYQWLLSTELTADDDRRFYASYLLGHISLAIAETEENPTSFSSTLEQSLNSALATDKLSDNDRNGILELLKEGKASA
;
A
#
# COMPACT_ATOMS: atom_id res chain seq x y z
N MET A 1 -9.75 -5.19 6.79
CA MET A 1 -8.44 -5.76 6.44
C MET A 1 -7.68 -6.01 7.73
N THR A 2 -7.27 -7.24 7.98
CA THR A 2 -6.41 -7.65 9.10
C THR A 2 -4.95 -7.67 8.65
N LEU A 3 -4.01 -7.87 9.57
CA LEU A 3 -2.59 -8.05 9.25
C LEU A 3 -2.35 -9.19 8.23
N GLN A 4 -3.13 -10.27 8.29
CA GLN A 4 -3.02 -11.37 7.33
C GLN A 4 -3.34 -10.91 5.90
N ASP A 5 -4.42 -10.15 5.74
CA ASP A 5 -4.79 -9.54 4.46
C ASP A 5 -3.69 -8.55 4.00
N GLY A 6 -3.06 -7.84 4.95
CA GLY A 6 -1.91 -6.97 4.69
C GLY A 6 -0.70 -7.70 4.13
N ASN A 7 -0.38 -8.88 4.67
CA ASN A 7 0.69 -9.72 4.15
C ASN A 7 0.38 -10.23 2.73
N SER A 8 -0.87 -10.65 2.46
CA SER A 8 -1.29 -11.03 1.10
C SER A 8 -1.14 -9.86 0.12
N LEU A 9 -1.60 -8.67 0.53
CA LEU A 9 -1.48 -7.45 -0.27
C LEU A 9 -0.01 -7.10 -0.55
N TYR A 10 0.86 -7.23 0.45
CA TYR A 10 2.30 -7.02 0.29
C TYR A 10 2.90 -7.96 -0.76
N GLN A 11 2.58 -9.25 -0.71
CA GLN A 11 3.09 -10.22 -1.69
C GLN A 11 2.56 -9.96 -3.11
N TRP A 12 1.30 -9.56 -3.23
CA TRP A 12 0.70 -9.18 -4.51
C TRP A 12 1.38 -7.93 -5.11
N LEU A 13 1.64 -6.92 -4.28
CA LEU A 13 2.35 -5.71 -4.71
C LEU A 13 3.81 -5.98 -5.07
N LEU A 14 4.49 -6.88 -4.35
CA LEU A 14 5.86 -7.28 -4.67
C LEU A 14 5.91 -7.95 -6.06
N SER A 15 4.95 -8.82 -6.35
CA SER A 15 4.82 -9.44 -7.67
C SER A 15 4.51 -8.40 -8.75
N THR A 16 3.68 -7.39 -8.42
CA THR A 16 3.37 -6.28 -9.32
C THR A 16 4.60 -5.42 -9.60
N GLU A 17 5.37 -5.04 -8.58
CA GLU A 17 6.60 -4.24 -8.74
C GLU A 17 7.61 -4.92 -9.67
N LEU A 18 7.78 -6.24 -9.52
CA LEU A 18 8.71 -7.03 -10.33
C LEU A 18 8.31 -7.16 -11.81
N THR A 19 7.01 -7.05 -12.12
CA THR A 19 6.46 -7.32 -13.46
C THR A 19 5.94 -6.07 -14.17
N ALA A 20 5.65 -5.00 -13.43
CA ALA A 20 5.11 -3.76 -13.97
C ALA A 20 6.20 -2.86 -14.55
N ASP A 21 5.79 -2.02 -15.49
CA ASP A 21 6.59 -0.96 -16.08
C ASP A 21 6.25 0.41 -15.48
N ASP A 22 7.26 1.29 -15.46
CA ASP A 22 7.20 2.72 -15.16
C ASP A 22 6.33 3.09 -13.93
N ASP A 23 5.25 3.85 -14.13
CA ASP A 23 4.34 4.35 -13.11
C ASP A 23 3.79 3.26 -12.17
N ARG A 24 3.38 2.10 -12.72
CA ARG A 24 2.77 1.04 -11.90
C ARG A 24 3.80 0.38 -10.99
N ARG A 25 5.07 0.31 -11.41
CA ARG A 25 6.16 -0.11 -10.52
C ARG A 25 6.34 0.91 -9.40
N PHE A 26 6.37 2.20 -9.71
CA PHE A 26 6.46 3.25 -8.69
C PHE A 26 5.32 3.19 -7.68
N TYR A 27 4.07 3.05 -8.11
CA TYR A 27 2.91 2.94 -7.22
C TYR A 27 3.02 1.71 -6.31
N ALA A 28 3.49 0.58 -6.86
CA ALA A 28 3.70 -0.64 -6.08
C ALA A 28 4.78 -0.44 -5.01
N SER A 29 5.95 0.12 -5.38
CA SER A 29 7.02 0.42 -4.43
C SER A 29 6.56 1.38 -3.32
N TYR A 30 5.79 2.41 -3.68
CA TYR A 30 5.23 3.36 -2.73
C TYR A 30 4.31 2.68 -1.70
N LEU A 31 3.36 1.87 -2.18
CA LEU A 31 2.44 1.12 -1.31
C LEU A 31 3.17 0.08 -0.45
N LEU A 32 4.18 -0.60 -0.99
CA LEU A 32 5.00 -1.58 -0.24
C LEU A 32 5.65 -0.95 0.99
N GLY A 33 6.18 0.28 0.87
CA GLY A 33 6.74 1.02 2.00
C GLY A 33 5.72 1.26 3.11
N HIS A 34 4.52 1.74 2.77
CA HIS A 34 3.47 2.01 3.75
C HIS A 34 2.89 0.74 4.38
N ILE A 35 2.75 -0.34 3.59
CA ILE A 35 2.25 -1.62 4.10
C ILE A 35 3.29 -2.26 5.02
N SER A 36 4.59 -2.21 4.68
CA SER A 36 5.66 -2.71 5.54
C SER A 36 5.68 -1.97 6.88
N LEU A 37 5.54 -0.64 6.86
CA LEU A 37 5.44 0.15 8.08
C LEU A 37 4.21 -0.22 8.92
N ALA A 38 3.04 -0.31 8.29
CA ALA A 38 1.81 -0.68 8.99
C ALA A 38 1.85 -2.12 9.55
N ILE A 39 2.50 -3.06 8.87
CA ILE A 39 2.76 -4.42 9.37
C ILE A 39 3.58 -4.34 10.66
N ALA A 40 4.72 -3.64 10.61
CA ALA A 40 5.63 -3.51 11.75
C ALA A 40 4.95 -2.83 12.96
N GLU A 41 4.10 -1.84 12.73
CA GLU A 41 3.38 -1.12 13.79
C GLU A 41 2.20 -1.91 14.40
N THR A 42 1.75 -2.98 13.74
CA THR A 42 0.53 -3.71 14.15
C THR A 42 0.74 -5.20 14.41
N GLU A 43 1.98 -5.67 14.53
CA GLU A 43 2.30 -7.06 14.89
C GLU A 43 1.59 -7.49 16.19
N GLU A 44 1.59 -6.62 17.21
CA GLU A 44 0.95 -6.88 18.50
C GLU A 44 -0.57 -6.65 18.50
N ASN A 45 -1.09 -5.95 17.49
CA ASN A 45 -2.53 -5.72 17.32
C ASN A 45 -2.98 -5.84 15.86
N PRO A 46 -3.09 -7.08 15.33
CA PRO A 46 -3.37 -7.35 13.92
C PRO A 46 -4.67 -6.75 13.37
N THR A 47 -5.62 -6.40 14.25
CA THR A 47 -6.90 -5.80 13.85
C THR A 47 -6.79 -4.31 13.53
N SER A 48 -5.74 -3.63 14.00
CA SER A 48 -5.51 -2.21 13.78
C SER A 48 -4.79 -1.89 12.46
N PHE A 49 -4.37 -2.92 11.72
CA PHE A 49 -3.61 -2.79 10.49
C PHE A 49 -4.28 -1.87 9.46
N SER A 50 -5.58 -2.05 9.16
CA SER A 50 -6.28 -1.21 8.18
C SER A 50 -6.27 0.27 8.55
N SER A 51 -6.55 0.59 9.81
CA SER A 51 -6.57 1.97 10.29
C SER A 51 -5.18 2.60 10.24
N THR A 52 -4.15 1.81 10.57
CA THR A 52 -2.75 2.25 10.58
C THR A 52 -2.26 2.53 9.16
N LEU A 53 -2.54 1.62 8.23
CA LEU A 53 -2.23 1.79 6.82
C LEU A 53 -2.92 3.03 6.21
N GLU A 54 -4.22 3.20 6.49
CA GLU A 54 -4.99 4.35 5.99
C GLU A 54 -4.45 5.68 6.55
N GLN A 55 -4.12 5.73 7.85
CA GLN A 55 -3.53 6.92 8.44
C GLN A 55 -2.16 7.25 7.84
N SER A 56 -1.30 6.24 7.68
CA SER A 56 0.03 6.38 7.09
C SER A 56 -0.05 6.90 5.66
N LEU A 57 -0.89 6.29 4.82
CA LEU A 57 -1.10 6.70 3.44
C LEU A 57 -1.73 8.09 3.32
N ASN A 58 -2.78 8.39 4.08
CA ASN A 58 -3.44 9.70 4.01
C ASN A 58 -2.48 10.83 4.41
N SER A 59 -1.65 10.59 5.42
CA SER A 59 -0.65 11.56 5.88
C SER A 59 0.41 11.81 4.80
N ALA A 60 0.98 10.74 4.24
CA ALA A 60 2.03 10.85 3.22
C ALA A 60 1.50 11.41 1.91
N LEU A 61 0.33 10.95 1.44
CA LEU A 61 -0.32 11.54 0.27
C LEU A 61 -0.54 13.04 0.52
N ALA A 62 -1.00 13.49 1.68
CA ALA A 62 -1.21 14.93 1.92
C ALA A 62 0.08 15.77 1.86
N THR A 63 1.23 15.22 2.22
CA THR A 63 2.50 15.96 2.32
C THR A 63 3.43 15.81 1.12
N ASP A 64 3.39 14.67 0.46
CA ASP A 64 4.35 14.31 -0.57
C ASP A 64 4.08 15.06 -1.87
N LYS A 65 5.16 15.38 -2.59
CA LYS A 65 5.10 16.11 -3.87
C LYS A 65 4.74 15.17 -5.02
N LEU A 66 3.61 14.49 -4.89
CA LEU A 66 3.02 13.62 -5.89
C LEU A 66 2.09 14.42 -6.80
N SER A 67 2.10 14.11 -8.10
CA SER A 67 1.10 14.65 -9.02
C SER A 67 -0.28 14.06 -8.71
N ASP A 68 -1.34 14.70 -9.21
CA ASP A 68 -2.70 14.14 -9.10
C ASP A 68 -2.82 12.77 -9.79
N ASN A 69 -2.06 12.56 -10.86
CA ASN A 69 -2.02 11.26 -11.55
C ASN A 69 -1.41 10.18 -10.66
N ASP A 70 -0.29 10.48 -9.99
CA ASP A 70 0.36 9.54 -9.08
C ASP A 70 -0.55 9.17 -7.91
N ARG A 71 -1.19 10.17 -7.30
CA ARG A 71 -2.13 9.98 -6.18
C ARG A 71 -3.27 9.05 -6.59
N ASN A 72 -3.88 9.31 -7.74
CA ASN A 72 -4.96 8.48 -8.25
C ASN A 72 -4.47 7.06 -8.59
N GLY A 73 -3.30 6.93 -9.21
CA GLY A 73 -2.69 5.65 -9.56
C GLY A 73 -2.39 4.78 -8.33
N ILE A 74 -1.83 5.38 -7.27
CA ILE A 74 -1.58 4.73 -5.98
C ILE A 74 -2.89 4.23 -5.35
N LEU A 75 -3.93 5.07 -5.33
CA LEU A 75 -5.22 4.70 -4.73
C LEU A 75 -5.95 3.61 -5.51
N GLU A 76 -5.93 3.68 -6.85
CA GLU A 76 -6.53 2.65 -7.70
C GLU A 76 -5.77 1.33 -7.59
N LEU A 77 -4.43 1.35 -7.57
CA LEU A 77 -3.63 0.14 -7.39
C LEU A 77 -3.87 -0.51 -6.03
N LEU A 78 -4.00 0.29 -4.97
CA LEU A 78 -4.35 -0.21 -3.63
C LEU A 78 -5.71 -0.90 -3.64
N LYS A 79 -6.70 -0.31 -4.31
CA LYS A 79 -8.04 -0.90 -4.43
C LYS A 79 -8.01 -2.21 -5.22
N GLU A 80 -7.25 -2.26 -6.31
CA GLU A 80 -7.04 -3.47 -7.13
C GLU A 80 -6.38 -4.58 -6.29
N GLY A 81 -5.32 -4.25 -5.57
CA GLY A 81 -4.62 -5.19 -4.70
C GLY A 81 -5.50 -5.73 -3.58
N LYS A 82 -6.31 -4.88 -2.94
CA LYS A 82 -7.27 -5.29 -1.91
C LYS A 82 -8.34 -6.27 -2.42
N ALA A 83 -8.66 -6.23 -3.71
CA ALA A 83 -9.61 -7.15 -4.32
C ALA A 83 -8.95 -8.46 -4.82
N SER A 84 -7.63 -8.47 -4.96
CA SER A 84 -6.84 -9.55 -5.56
C SER A 84 -6.01 -10.34 -4.53
N ALA A 85 -5.89 -9.83 -3.30
CA ALA A 85 -5.17 -10.40 -2.17
C ALA A 85 -6.10 -11.19 -1.24
#